data_AF-A0A522L1S7-F1
#
_entry.id   AF-A0A522L1S7-F1
#
_cell.length_a   1.000
_cell.length_b   1.000
_cell.length_c   1.000
_cell.angle_alpha   90.00
_cell.angle_beta   90.00
_cell.angle_gamma   90.00
#
_symmetry.space_group_name_H-M   'P 1'
#
loop_
_entity.id
_entity.type
_entity.pdbx_description
1 polymer ?
#
loop_
_entity_poly.entity_id
_entity_poly.type
_entity_poly.pdbx_seq_one_letter_code
_entity_poly.pdbx_strand_id
1 'polypeptide(L)'
;MEHPLETNETERDYFLRASISSSERGAYRRALEATTGSLPSWAQRHPGGCPQTFDAAAAVALYRAGGLSLEYVGKRYGVSAQAIRYHVRKAAAAA
;
A
#
# COMPACT_ATOMS: atom_id res chain seq x y z
N MET A 1 -6.27 -9.42 -22.24
CA MET A 1 -5.42 -9.25 -23.43
C MET A 1 -4.01 -9.07 -22.89
N GLU A 2 -3.11 -9.96 -23.24
CA GLU A 2 -1.74 -9.98 -22.70
C GLU A 2 -0.92 -8.84 -23.32
N HIS A 3 -0.04 -8.21 -22.55
CA HIS A 3 0.73 -7.06 -23.02
C HIS A 3 1.79 -7.51 -24.04
N PRO A 4 2.05 -6.78 -25.15
CA PRO A 4 3.04 -7.21 -26.16
C PRO A 4 4.47 -7.44 -25.64
N LEU A 5 4.85 -6.72 -24.57
CA LEU A 5 6.15 -6.83 -23.90
C LEU A 5 6.17 -7.80 -22.71
N GLU A 6 5.11 -8.59 -22.50
CA GLU A 6 5.05 -9.51 -21.36
C GLU A 6 6.16 -10.58 -21.43
N THR A 7 6.48 -11.04 -22.64
CA THR A 7 7.49 -12.08 -22.92
C THR A 7 8.88 -11.54 -23.23
N ASN A 8 9.08 -10.21 -23.29
CA ASN A 8 10.38 -9.62 -23.60
C ASN A 8 11.25 -9.54 -22.34
N GLU A 9 12.06 -10.58 -22.13
CA GLU A 9 12.93 -10.71 -20.95
C GLU A 9 13.99 -9.60 -20.86
N THR A 10 14.52 -9.12 -21.98
CA THR A 10 15.54 -8.06 -22.00
C THR A 10 15.01 -6.74 -21.45
N GLU A 11 13.80 -6.33 -21.86
CA GLU A 11 13.15 -5.11 -21.35
C GLU A 11 12.77 -5.25 -19.88
N ARG A 12 12.28 -6.43 -19.49
CA ARG A 12 11.99 -6.75 -18.09
C ARG A 12 13.24 -6.61 -17.23
N ASP A 13 14.35 -7.21 -17.65
CA ASP A 13 15.63 -7.15 -16.92
C ASP A 13 16.19 -5.73 -16.87
N TYR A 14 16.07 -4.97 -17.95
CA TYR A 14 16.44 -3.55 -17.95
C TYR A 14 15.64 -2.78 -16.91
N PHE A 15 14.31 -2.91 -16.90
CA PHE A 15 13.43 -2.23 -15.94
C PHE A 15 13.72 -2.61 -14.47
N LEU A 16 14.05 -3.88 -14.23
CA LEU A 16 14.33 -4.41 -12.89
C LEU A 16 15.74 -4.06 -12.40
N ARG A 17 16.78 -4.22 -13.25
CA ARG A 17 18.20 -3.93 -12.89
C ARG A 17 18.48 -2.46 -12.78
N ALA A 18 17.87 -1.67 -13.66
CA ALA A 18 18.19 -0.26 -13.68
C ALA A 18 17.78 0.31 -12.31
N SER A 19 18.78 0.80 -11.57
CA SER A 19 18.69 1.51 -10.29
C SER A 19 18.08 2.89 -10.53
N ILE A 20 17.04 2.88 -11.34
CA ILE A 20 16.31 4.00 -11.81
C ILE A 20 15.66 4.57 -10.57
N SER A 21 16.05 5.80 -10.25
CA SER A 21 15.36 6.59 -9.26
C SER A 21 13.85 6.51 -9.50
N SER A 22 13.03 6.59 -8.44
CA SER A 22 11.58 6.37 -8.53
C SER A 22 10.90 7.18 -9.65
N SER A 23 11.49 8.30 -10.05
CA SER A 23 11.10 9.16 -11.16
C SER A 23 11.26 8.51 -12.55
N GLU A 24 12.39 7.88 -12.90
CA GLU A 24 12.57 7.35 -14.27
C GLU A 24 11.76 6.06 -14.47
N ARG A 25 11.46 5.28 -13.42
CA ARG A 25 10.53 4.13 -13.47
C ARG A 25 9.13 4.65 -13.71
N GLY A 26 8.79 5.82 -13.16
CA GLY A 26 7.56 6.54 -13.47
C GLY A 26 7.52 7.04 -14.91
N ALA A 27 8.64 7.53 -15.46
CA ALA A 27 8.73 7.99 -16.84
C ALA A 27 8.60 6.83 -17.84
N TYR A 28 9.33 5.74 -17.63
CA TYR A 28 9.30 4.54 -18.47
C TYR A 28 7.88 3.93 -18.53
N ARG A 29 7.20 3.79 -17.38
CA ARG A 29 5.79 3.36 -17.37
C ARG A 29 4.89 4.28 -18.19
N ARG A 30 5.00 5.60 -18.03
CA ARG A 30 4.20 6.56 -18.81
C ARG A 30 4.44 6.41 -20.31
N ALA A 31 5.69 6.18 -20.73
CA ALA A 31 6.04 5.99 -22.13
C ALA A 31 5.45 4.68 -22.68
N LEU A 32 5.56 3.58 -21.93
CA LEU A 32 4.94 2.30 -22.32
C LEU A 32 3.42 2.46 -22.45
N GLU A 33 2.75 2.97 -21.44
CA GLU A 33 1.29 3.11 -21.46
C GLU A 33 0.81 4.03 -22.60
N ALA A 34 1.55 5.09 -22.92
CA ALA A 34 1.23 5.97 -24.05
C ALA A 34 1.43 5.30 -25.43
N THR A 35 2.35 4.34 -25.54
CA THR A 35 2.70 3.68 -26.81
C THR A 35 1.92 2.38 -27.04
N THR A 36 1.67 1.61 -25.99
CA THR A 36 1.02 0.29 -26.06
C THR A 36 -0.41 0.30 -25.49
N GLY A 37 -0.83 1.39 -24.86
CA GLY A 37 -2.15 1.53 -24.24
C GLY A 37 -2.32 0.76 -22.93
N SER A 38 -1.30 0.05 -22.44
CA SER A 38 -1.36 -0.71 -21.19
C SER A 38 0.05 -0.94 -20.60
N LEU A 39 0.14 -1.53 -19.41
CA LEU A 39 1.41 -1.87 -18.76
C LEU A 39 1.57 -3.39 -18.60
N PRO A 40 2.76 -3.95 -18.88
CA PRO A 40 3.06 -5.35 -18.60
C PRO A 40 3.10 -5.61 -17.10
N SER A 41 2.83 -6.85 -16.68
CA SER A 41 2.62 -7.17 -15.25
C SER A 41 3.82 -6.82 -14.38
N TRP A 42 5.04 -7.02 -14.90
CA TRP A 42 6.30 -6.71 -14.23
C TRP A 42 6.56 -5.21 -14.08
N ALA A 43 5.92 -4.35 -14.88
CA ALA A 43 6.05 -2.90 -14.79
C ALA A 43 4.95 -2.24 -13.95
N GLN A 44 3.88 -2.95 -13.63
CA GLN A 44 2.75 -2.40 -12.88
C GLN A 44 3.18 -1.91 -11.49
N ARG A 45 2.49 -0.90 -10.98
CA ARG A 45 2.70 -0.45 -9.60
C ARG A 45 2.00 -1.43 -8.68
N HIS A 46 2.72 -1.90 -7.66
CA HIS A 46 2.03 -2.50 -6.53
C HIS A 46 1.11 -1.45 -5.89
N PRO A 47 -0.15 -1.80 -5.59
CA PRO A 47 -1.01 -0.92 -4.81
C PRO A 47 -0.27 -0.58 -3.51
N GLY A 48 -0.08 0.73 -3.28
CA GLY A 48 0.59 1.19 -2.07
C GLY A 48 -0.26 0.86 -0.84
N GLY A 49 0.42 0.51 0.24
CA GLY A 49 -0.19 0.17 1.51
C GLY A 49 -0.32 -1.34 1.72
N CYS A 50 0.31 -1.82 2.79
CA CYS A 50 -0.04 -3.12 3.36
C CYS A 50 -1.11 -2.83 4.42
N PRO A 51 -2.39 -3.18 4.20
CA PRO A 51 -3.41 -2.98 5.21
C PRO A 51 -2.99 -3.77 6.45
N GLN A 52 -2.87 -3.11 7.61
CA GLN A 52 -2.63 -3.85 8.85
C GLN A 52 -3.82 -4.78 9.09
N THR A 53 -3.54 -6.09 9.19
CA THR A 53 -4.51 -7.10 9.53
C THR A 53 -4.72 -7.10 11.04
N PHE A 54 -5.62 -6.26 11.53
CA PHE A 54 -6.11 -6.31 12.92
C PHE A 54 -7.58 -5.87 13.00
N ASP A 55 -8.28 -6.32 14.04
CA ASP A 55 -9.65 -5.90 14.28
C ASP A 55 -9.70 -4.48 14.85
N ALA A 56 -9.74 -3.51 13.94
CA ALA A 56 -9.80 -2.09 14.29
C ALA A 56 -11.09 -1.71 15.03
N ALA A 57 -12.22 -2.39 14.76
CA ALA A 57 -13.49 -2.07 15.40
C ALA A 57 -13.45 -2.50 16.88
N ALA A 58 -12.98 -3.71 17.16
CA ALA A 58 -12.78 -4.19 18.53
C ALA A 58 -11.77 -3.35 19.31
N ALA A 59 -10.68 -2.91 18.66
CA ALA A 59 -9.68 -2.05 19.30
C ALA A 59 -10.24 -0.65 19.65
N VAL A 60 -11.04 -0.05 18.75
CA VAL A 60 -11.69 1.25 19.00
C VAL A 60 -12.76 1.13 20.10
N ALA A 61 -13.56 0.05 20.09
CA ALA A 61 -14.55 -0.20 21.13
C ALA A 61 -13.88 -0.37 22.51
N LEU A 62 -12.79 -1.13 22.57
CA LEU A 62 -12.01 -1.33 23.80
C LEU A 62 -11.44 -0.01 24.33
N TYR A 63 -10.97 0.88 23.45
CA TYR A 63 -10.50 2.21 23.86
C TYR A 63 -11.66 3.10 24.36
N ARG A 64 -12.81 3.10 23.66
CA ARG A 64 -13.98 3.92 24.01
C ARG A 64 -14.67 3.46 25.29
N ALA A 65 -14.57 2.18 25.67
CA ALA A 65 -15.08 1.64 26.92
C ALA A 65 -14.42 2.27 28.17
N GLY A 66 -13.30 2.99 28.00
CA GLY A 66 -12.63 3.75 29.05
C GLY A 66 -11.66 2.93 29.89
N GLY A 67 -10.69 3.61 30.49
CA GLY A 67 -9.77 3.00 31.46
C GLY A 67 -8.49 2.38 30.89
N LEU A 68 -8.28 2.38 29.58
CA LEU A 68 -7.07 1.84 28.94
C LEU A 68 -6.35 2.88 28.08
N SER A 69 -5.02 2.89 28.14
CA SER A 69 -4.19 3.76 27.30
C SER A 69 -4.14 3.24 25.86
N LEU A 70 -3.96 4.15 24.89
CA LEU A 70 -3.75 3.78 23.48
C LEU A 70 -2.55 2.84 23.29
N GLU A 71 -1.53 2.97 24.13
CA GLU A 71 -0.34 2.10 24.09
C GLU A 71 -0.67 0.67 24.52
N TYR A 72 -1.47 0.51 25.57
CA TYR A 72 -1.91 -0.81 26.02
C TYR A 72 -2.79 -1.50 24.96
N VAL A 73 -3.74 -0.76 24.37
CA VAL A 73 -4.59 -1.28 23.29
C VAL A 73 -3.73 -1.65 22.08
N GLY A 74 -2.78 -0.81 21.68
CA GLY A 74 -1.86 -1.11 20.59
C GLY A 74 -1.08 -2.42 20.82
N LYS A 75 -0.47 -2.58 22.00
CA LYS A 75 0.25 -3.81 22.37
C LYS A 75 -0.63 -5.05 22.29
N ARG A 76 -1.88 -4.96 22.76
CA ARG A 76 -2.85 -6.07 22.74
C ARG A 76 -3.19 -6.55 21.32
N TYR A 77 -3.24 -5.63 20.36
CA TYR A 77 -3.58 -5.92 18.96
C TYR A 77 -2.35 -5.99 18.04
N GLY A 78 -1.13 -5.92 18.58
CA GLY A 78 0.10 -6.00 17.80
C GLY A 78 0.35 -4.80 16.89
N VAL A 79 -0.20 -3.63 17.21
CA VAL A 79 -0.10 -2.41 16.39
C VAL A 79 0.41 -1.22 17.19
N SER A 80 0.87 -0.18 16.50
CA SER A 80 1.30 1.05 17.17
C SER A 80 0.11 1.81 17.78
N ALA A 81 0.35 2.55 18.86
CA ALA A 81 -0.67 3.43 19.45
C ALA A 81 -1.21 4.46 18.44
N GLN A 82 -0.38 4.87 17.47
CA GLN A 82 -0.76 5.79 16.41
C GLN A 82 -1.76 5.16 15.43
N ALA A 83 -1.65 3.85 15.14
CA ALA A 83 -2.64 3.12 14.34
C ALA A 83 -4.01 3.14 15.04
N ILE A 84 -4.05 2.83 16.35
CA ILE A 84 -5.29 2.92 17.13
C ILE A 84 -5.86 4.34 17.09
N ARG A 85 -5.02 5.38 17.30
CA ARG A 85 -5.44 6.79 17.23
C ARG A 85 -6.04 7.15 15.87
N TYR A 86 -5.45 6.69 14.77
CA TYR A 86 -5.98 6.89 13.41
C TYR A 86 -7.39 6.30 13.29
N HIS A 87 -7.59 5.06 13.72
CA HIS A 87 -8.89 4.40 13.65
C HIS A 87 -9.95 5.03 14.57
N VAL A 88 -9.57 5.49 15.76
CA VAL A 88 -10.46 6.24 16.67
C VAL A 88 -10.95 7.54 16.02
N ARG A 89 -10.05 8.30 15.39
CA ARG A 89 -10.41 9.55 14.67
C ARG A 89 -11.27 9.27 13.46
N LYS A 90 -10.91 8.26 12.66
CA LYS A 90 -11.69 7.82 11.50
C LYS A 90 -13.11 7.43 11.89
N ALA A 91 -13.28 6.69 13.00
CA ALA A 91 -14.59 6.29 13.53
C ALA A 91 -15.37 7.44 14.21
N ALA A 92 -14.73 8.58 14.48
CA ALA A 92 -15.41 9.79 14.96
C ALA A 92 -15.88 10.68 13.80
N ALA A 93 -15.16 10.68 12.68
CA ALA A 93 -15.54 11.43 11.47
C ALA A 93 -16.64 10.76 10.65
N ALA A 94 -16.94 9.48 10.92
CA ALA A 94 -17.98 8.70 10.25
C ALA A 94 -19.32 8.65 11.04
N ALA A 95 -19.39 9.33 12.18
CA ALA A 95 -20.56 9.46 13.05
C ALA A 95 -21.12 10.88 12.96
#